data_AF-A0A095UCS1-F1
#
_entry.id   AF-A0A095UCS1-F1
#
_cell.length_a   1.000
_cell.length_b   1.000
_cell.length_c   1.000
_cell.angle_alpha   90.00
_cell.angle_beta   90.00
_cell.angle_gamma   90.00
#
_symmetry.space_group_name_H-M   'P 1'
#
loop_
_entity.id
_entity.type
_entity.pdbx_description
1 polymer ?
#
loop_
_entity_poly.entity_id
_entity_poly.type
_entity_poly.pdbx_seq_one_letter_code
_entity_poly.pdbx_strand_id
1 'polypeptide(L)'
;MTSNHEASGSSMASDDEIAAMVTGKDGLRMLLQPQVDLLTGRIVSAEALARWQHSRLGIIMPGEFIPAVNRLGLDKILFERVSLRVIDMLLTLRRAGIAVPVAINAPASTLSDERSVDFLLGRIHAAELPASLVRVELTEDQPIRELDVLRASLLKLENAGCEVSLDDFGTGHASLKLLSAIPLSEVKIDQYFVTRMRRSAVAFEVLRTAAELANRLGRRVVAEGVENMADIPALRAAGCRYGQGFALGRPMPLDELMMRLRTQRDRGDALAAPAPYASPWLDVYEDVKQDAGLPRRARHVTTQ
;
A
#
# COMPACT_ATOMS: atom_id res chain seq x y z
N MET A 1 -27.51 16.89 48.11
CA MET A 1 -28.01 17.70 46.98
C MET A 1 -26.95 18.76 46.73
N THR A 2 -26.18 18.81 45.66
CA THR A 2 -26.06 18.06 44.40
C THR A 2 -24.58 18.20 44.04
N SER A 3 -23.88 17.08 43.91
CA SER A 3 -22.49 17.02 43.45
C SER A 3 -22.46 17.37 41.96
N ASN A 4 -21.78 18.47 41.63
CA ASN A 4 -21.33 18.79 40.29
C ASN A 4 -20.36 17.69 39.84
N HIS A 5 -20.83 16.77 39.00
CA HIS A 5 -19.93 16.03 38.13
C HIS A 5 -19.65 16.92 36.91
N GLU A 6 -18.49 17.56 36.95
CA GLU A 6 -17.85 18.13 35.78
C GLU A 6 -17.74 17.06 34.69
N ALA A 7 -18.42 17.30 33.59
CA ALA A 7 -18.23 16.57 32.35
C ALA A 7 -16.81 16.87 31.84
N SER A 8 -15.89 15.96 32.14
CA SER A 8 -14.64 15.82 31.39
C SER A 8 -15.01 15.54 29.94
N GLY A 9 -14.92 16.56 29.08
CA GLY A 9 -15.21 16.44 27.66
C GLY A 9 -14.25 15.46 27.01
N SER A 10 -14.77 14.38 26.43
CA SER A 10 -14.01 13.42 25.65
C SER A 10 -13.14 14.13 24.60
N SER A 11 -11.83 13.92 24.64
CA SER A 11 -10.88 14.40 23.63
C SER A 11 -10.90 13.56 22.34
N MET A 12 -11.80 12.59 22.24
CA MET A 12 -11.96 11.71 21.07
C MET A 12 -13.33 11.93 20.42
N ALA A 13 -13.34 11.84 19.09
CA ALA A 13 -14.58 11.87 18.31
C ALA A 13 -15.47 10.67 18.63
N SER A 14 -16.79 10.86 18.55
CA SER A 14 -17.76 9.82 18.85
C SER A 14 -17.86 8.76 17.73
N ASP A 15 -18.41 7.59 18.06
CA ASP A 15 -18.66 6.53 17.06
C ASP A 15 -19.60 7.01 15.94
N ASP A 16 -20.59 7.85 16.26
CA ASP A 16 -21.48 8.47 15.27
C ASP A 16 -20.74 9.46 14.35
N GLU A 17 -19.81 10.25 14.90
CA GLU A 17 -18.97 11.17 14.13
C GLU A 17 -18.05 10.37 13.18
N ILE A 18 -17.54 9.21 13.60
CA ILE A 18 -16.74 8.30 12.76
C ILE A 18 -17.59 7.68 11.65
N ALA A 19 -18.78 7.17 11.98
CA ALA A 19 -19.69 6.59 11.00
C ALA A 19 -20.09 7.63 9.93
N ALA A 20 -20.38 8.86 10.34
CA ALA A 20 -20.64 9.98 9.44
C ALA A 20 -19.39 10.34 8.60
N MET A 21 -18.21 10.35 9.21
CA MET A 21 -16.94 10.58 8.52
C MET A 21 -16.64 9.50 7.49
N VAL A 22 -17.04 8.26 7.69
CA VAL A 22 -16.83 7.16 6.72
C VAL A 22 -17.89 7.17 5.62
N THR A 23 -19.17 7.32 5.95
CA THR A 23 -20.29 7.21 4.99
C THR A 23 -20.62 8.50 4.23
N GLY A 24 -20.19 9.65 4.74
CA GLY A 24 -20.50 10.96 4.17
C GLY A 24 -19.71 11.33 2.90
N LYS A 25 -19.74 12.62 2.57
CA LYS A 25 -18.92 13.20 1.49
C LYS A 25 -17.72 13.97 2.04
N ASP A 26 -17.88 14.59 3.20
CA ASP A 26 -16.91 15.52 3.80
C ASP A 26 -16.18 14.90 5.00
N GLY A 27 -15.20 15.62 5.52
CA GLY A 27 -14.41 15.18 6.68
C GLY A 27 -13.20 14.33 6.33
N LEU A 28 -13.23 13.53 5.26
CA LEU A 28 -12.06 12.78 4.82
C LEU A 28 -11.26 13.54 3.75
N ARG A 29 -10.08 14.05 4.11
CA ARG A 29 -9.12 14.66 3.18
C ARG A 29 -8.05 13.66 2.82
N MET A 30 -7.76 13.53 1.53
CA MET A 30 -6.64 12.73 1.02
C MET A 30 -5.43 13.62 0.77
N LEU A 31 -4.29 13.23 1.33
CA LEU A 31 -2.98 13.75 0.97
C LEU A 31 -2.21 12.67 0.21
N LEU A 32 -1.26 13.07 -0.63
CA LEU A 32 -0.40 12.19 -1.40
C LEU A 32 1.02 12.34 -0.90
N GLN A 33 1.65 11.25 -0.47
CA GLN A 33 3.07 11.26 -0.15
C GLN A 33 3.86 10.65 -1.31
N PRO A 34 4.84 11.36 -1.90
CA PRO A 34 5.58 10.84 -3.04
C PRO A 34 6.56 9.74 -2.60
N GLN A 35 6.62 8.70 -3.42
CA GLN A 35 7.70 7.72 -3.43
C GLN A 35 8.69 8.09 -4.53
N VAL A 36 9.98 8.07 -4.18
CA VAL A 36 11.05 8.63 -5.00
C VAL A 36 12.09 7.57 -5.32
N ASP A 37 12.51 7.50 -6.58
CA ASP A 37 13.70 6.75 -7.01
C ASP A 37 14.95 7.41 -6.40
N LEU A 38 15.64 6.68 -5.52
CA LEU A 38 16.75 7.21 -4.73
C LEU A 38 18.02 7.47 -5.56
N LEU A 39 18.09 6.94 -6.78
CA LEU A 39 19.20 7.19 -7.70
C LEU A 39 18.96 8.50 -8.47
N THR A 40 17.75 8.70 -8.98
CA THR A 40 17.43 9.80 -9.90
C THR A 40 16.78 11.00 -9.21
N GLY A 41 16.24 10.82 -8.00
CA GLY A 41 15.45 11.83 -7.29
C GLY A 41 14.04 12.02 -7.87
N ARG A 42 13.59 11.13 -8.75
CA ARG A 42 12.31 11.24 -9.46
C ARG A 42 11.17 10.63 -8.67
N ILE A 43 10.03 11.30 -8.65
CA ILE A 43 8.78 10.75 -8.15
C ILE A 43 8.33 9.66 -9.12
N VAL A 44 8.07 8.46 -8.58
CA VAL A 44 7.67 7.27 -9.35
C VAL A 44 6.27 6.77 -8.99
N SER A 45 5.78 7.10 -7.79
CA SER A 45 4.44 6.78 -7.29
C SER A 45 4.09 7.72 -6.13
N ALA A 46 2.87 7.65 -5.64
CA ALA A 46 2.49 8.30 -4.39
C ALA A 46 1.58 7.41 -3.55
N GLU A 47 1.62 7.56 -2.23
CA GLU A 47 0.70 6.90 -1.31
C GLU A 47 -0.43 7.85 -0.90
N ALA A 48 -1.68 7.38 -0.97
CA ALA A 48 -2.84 8.15 -0.55
C ALA A 48 -3.08 7.98 0.96
N LEU A 49 -2.86 9.07 1.68
CA LEU A 49 -2.94 9.14 3.13
C LEU A 49 -4.17 9.91 3.57
N ALA A 50 -5.07 9.22 4.27
CA ALA A 50 -6.27 9.81 4.84
C ALA A 50 -5.93 10.77 6.01
N ARG A 51 -6.65 11.88 6.10
CA ARG A 51 -6.66 12.81 7.23
C ARG A 51 -8.10 13.21 7.52
N TRP A 52 -8.55 13.03 8.75
CA TRP A 52 -9.90 13.44 9.11
C TRP A 52 -9.90 14.92 9.51
N GLN A 53 -10.51 15.77 8.68
CA GLN A 53 -10.82 17.16 8.99
C GLN A 53 -12.09 17.24 9.83
N HIS A 54 -11.91 17.25 11.15
CA HIS A 54 -12.99 17.41 12.11
C HIS A 54 -13.26 18.90 12.36
N SER A 55 -14.54 19.30 12.37
CA SER A 55 -14.95 20.71 12.54
C SER A 55 -14.47 21.34 13.84
N ARG A 56 -14.57 20.59 14.95
CA ARG A 56 -14.15 21.01 16.29
C ARG A 56 -12.73 20.59 16.68
N LEU A 57 -12.32 19.36 16.37
CA LEU A 57 -11.04 18.79 16.82
C LEU A 57 -9.86 19.08 15.87
N GLY A 58 -10.12 19.66 14.70
CA GLY A 58 -9.08 19.91 13.70
C GLY A 58 -8.71 18.64 12.93
N ILE A 59 -7.43 18.47 12.59
CA ILE A 59 -6.98 17.30 11.83
C ILE A 59 -6.73 16.14 12.80
N ILE A 60 -7.47 15.05 12.61
CA ILE A 60 -7.30 13.78 13.32
C ILE A 60 -6.53 12.82 12.41
N MET A 61 -5.47 12.21 12.95
CA MET A 61 -4.58 11.32 12.20
C MET A 61 -5.17 9.90 12.08
N PRO A 62 -4.79 9.10 11.06
CA PRO A 62 -5.25 7.72 10.91
C PRO A 62 -5.07 6.86 12.15
N GLY A 63 -3.93 6.99 12.85
CA GLY A 63 -3.69 6.23 14.09
C GLY A 63 -4.72 6.48 15.20
N GLU A 64 -5.48 7.57 15.14
CA GLU A 64 -6.51 7.90 16.12
C GLU A 64 -7.91 7.39 15.74
N PHE A 65 -8.25 7.38 14.43
CA PHE A 65 -9.60 6.99 13.99
C PHE A 65 -9.69 5.59 13.38
N ILE A 66 -8.62 5.05 12.80
CA ILE A 66 -8.63 3.70 12.19
C ILE A 66 -8.96 2.59 13.21
N PRO A 67 -8.43 2.60 14.46
CA PRO A 67 -8.83 1.60 15.46
C PRO A 67 -10.33 1.60 15.74
N ALA A 68 -10.97 2.77 15.71
CA ALA A 68 -12.40 2.89 15.92
C ALA A 68 -13.22 2.50 14.67
N VAL A 69 -12.75 2.84 13.47
CA VAL A 69 -13.31 2.30 12.21
C VAL A 69 -13.32 0.77 12.21
N ASN A 70 -12.21 0.15 12.61
CA ASN A 70 -12.08 -1.30 12.70
C ASN A 70 -13.02 -1.90 13.76
N ARG A 71 -13.11 -1.30 14.96
CA ARG A 71 -14.05 -1.72 16.01
C ARG A 71 -15.51 -1.68 15.55
N LEU A 72 -15.87 -0.70 14.73
CA LEU A 72 -17.22 -0.51 14.20
C LEU A 72 -17.50 -1.34 12.94
N GLY A 73 -16.52 -2.07 12.40
CA GLY A 73 -16.67 -2.83 11.16
C GLY A 73 -16.89 -1.95 9.92
N LEU A 74 -16.32 -0.75 9.93
CA LEU A 74 -16.47 0.26 8.87
C LEU A 74 -15.25 0.30 7.91
N ASP A 75 -14.30 -0.63 8.05
CA ASP A 75 -13.07 -0.72 7.26
C ASP A 75 -13.35 -0.80 5.76
N LYS A 76 -14.32 -1.64 5.37
CA LYS A 76 -14.72 -1.79 3.96
C LYS A 76 -15.33 -0.52 3.38
N ILE A 77 -16.21 0.15 4.13
CA ILE A 77 -16.85 1.39 3.67
C ILE A 77 -15.80 2.51 3.55
N LEU A 78 -14.85 2.57 4.49
CA LEU A 78 -13.73 3.50 4.39
C LEU A 78 -12.87 3.20 3.15
N PHE A 79 -12.55 1.93 2.90
CA PHE A 79 -11.79 1.52 1.72
C PHE A 79 -12.50 1.88 0.41
N GLU A 80 -13.80 1.63 0.29
CA GLU A 80 -14.59 2.03 -0.89
C GLU A 80 -14.53 3.54 -1.10
N ARG A 81 -14.70 4.32 -0.02
CA ARG A 81 -14.63 5.78 -0.08
C ARG A 81 -13.25 6.28 -0.47
N VAL A 82 -12.19 5.75 0.12
CA VAL A 82 -10.80 6.10 -0.23
C VAL A 82 -10.53 5.74 -1.69
N SER A 83 -10.99 4.57 -2.15
CA SER A 83 -10.84 4.12 -3.52
C SER A 83 -11.47 5.09 -4.53
N LEU A 84 -12.69 5.56 -4.27
CA LEU A 84 -13.35 6.55 -5.10
C LEU A 84 -12.55 7.87 -5.15
N ARG A 85 -12.04 8.34 -4.00
CA ARG A 85 -11.22 9.56 -3.96
C ARG A 85 -9.93 9.41 -4.74
N VAL A 86 -9.24 8.28 -4.63
CA VAL A 86 -8.02 8.02 -5.38
C VAL A 86 -8.28 7.91 -6.88
N ILE A 87 -9.38 7.26 -7.29
CA ILE A 87 -9.79 7.20 -8.70
C ILE A 87 -10.05 8.61 -9.26
N ASP A 88 -10.74 9.49 -8.52
CA ASP A 88 -10.95 10.88 -8.93
C ASP A 88 -9.62 11.66 -9.09
N MET A 89 -8.66 11.42 -8.19
CA MET A 89 -7.33 12.03 -8.24
C MET A 89 -6.53 11.50 -9.44
N LEU A 90 -6.59 10.20 -9.73
CA LEU A 90 -5.96 9.58 -10.89
C LEU A 90 -6.55 10.07 -12.22
N LEU A 91 -7.87 10.25 -12.30
CA LEU A 91 -8.53 10.87 -13.46
C LEU A 91 -8.03 12.30 -13.69
N THR A 92 -7.83 13.06 -12.61
CA THR A 92 -7.29 14.43 -12.68
C THR A 92 -5.84 14.45 -13.18
N LEU A 93 -4.99 13.54 -12.67
CA LEU A 93 -3.62 13.35 -13.15
C LEU A 93 -3.60 12.98 -14.64
N ARG A 94 -4.44 12.03 -15.04
CA ARG A 94 -4.54 11.55 -16.43
C ARG A 94 -4.96 12.66 -17.39
N ARG A 95 -5.94 13.49 -17.03
CA ARG A 95 -6.35 14.68 -17.82
C ARG A 95 -5.21 15.69 -17.99
N ALA A 96 -4.28 15.74 -17.03
CA ALA A 96 -3.08 16.57 -17.12
C ALA A 96 -1.91 15.89 -17.86
N GLY A 97 -2.11 14.69 -18.43
CA GLY A 97 -1.05 13.92 -19.11
C GLY A 97 0.00 13.37 -18.15
N ILE A 98 -0.37 13.09 -16.90
CA ILE A 98 0.49 12.53 -15.87
C ILE A 98 0.04 11.10 -15.58
N ALA A 99 0.98 10.15 -15.66
CA ALA A 99 0.76 8.74 -15.36
C ALA A 99 1.69 8.33 -14.21
N VAL A 100 1.17 8.44 -12.98
CA VAL A 100 1.89 8.08 -11.74
C VAL A 100 0.96 7.22 -10.90
N PRO A 101 1.36 5.98 -10.52
CA PRO A 101 0.54 5.13 -9.67
C PRO A 101 0.28 5.75 -8.30
N VAL A 102 -0.92 5.54 -7.77
CA VAL A 102 -1.31 5.95 -6.43
C VAL A 102 -1.70 4.72 -5.60
N ALA A 103 -1.08 4.57 -4.43
CA ALA A 103 -1.34 3.47 -3.50
C ALA A 103 -2.54 3.78 -2.58
N ILE A 104 -3.40 2.78 -2.40
CA ILE A 104 -4.51 2.77 -1.45
C ILE A 104 -4.19 1.76 -0.35
N ASN A 105 -4.16 2.23 0.89
CA ASN A 105 -4.03 1.38 2.08
C ASN A 105 -5.28 0.53 2.27
N ALA A 106 -5.09 -0.77 2.50
CA ALA A 106 -6.17 -1.71 2.77
C ALA A 106 -5.72 -2.81 3.76
N PRO A 107 -6.49 -3.02 4.85
CA PRO A 107 -6.21 -4.13 5.75
C PRO A 107 -6.49 -5.47 5.07
N ALA A 108 -5.80 -6.52 5.52
CA ALA A 108 -6.02 -7.88 5.05
C ALA A 108 -7.49 -8.31 5.13
N SER A 109 -8.22 -7.86 6.17
CA SER A 109 -9.65 -8.15 6.36
C SER A 109 -10.51 -7.64 5.19
N THR A 110 -10.21 -6.45 4.70
CA THR A 110 -10.90 -5.81 3.58
C THR A 110 -10.54 -6.50 2.27
N LEU A 111 -9.26 -6.83 2.05
CA LEU A 111 -8.80 -7.50 0.83
C LEU A 111 -9.21 -8.98 0.76
N SER A 112 -9.47 -9.61 1.90
CA SER A 112 -10.03 -10.97 1.95
C SER A 112 -11.52 -11.01 1.59
N ASP A 113 -12.19 -9.86 1.47
CA ASP A 113 -13.55 -9.79 0.93
C ASP A 113 -13.50 -9.55 -0.58
N GLU A 114 -13.93 -10.56 -1.34
CA GLU A 114 -14.00 -10.50 -2.80
C GLU A 114 -14.83 -9.30 -3.29
N ARG A 115 -15.86 -8.88 -2.54
CA ARG A 115 -16.71 -7.73 -2.91
C ARG A 115 -15.93 -6.42 -2.88
N SER A 116 -14.99 -6.25 -1.96
CA SER A 116 -14.14 -5.06 -1.89
C SER A 116 -13.22 -4.97 -3.11
N VAL A 117 -12.64 -6.11 -3.50
CA VAL A 117 -11.78 -6.19 -4.68
C VAL A 117 -12.57 -5.96 -5.97
N ASP A 118 -13.74 -6.58 -6.09
CA ASP A 118 -14.65 -6.37 -7.23
C ASP A 118 -15.14 -4.94 -7.33
N PHE A 119 -15.44 -4.30 -6.19
CA PHE A 119 -15.76 -2.89 -6.15
C PHE A 119 -14.63 -2.07 -6.75
N LEU A 120 -13.39 -2.22 -6.25
CA LEU A 120 -12.25 -1.43 -6.73
C LEU A 120 -12.04 -1.64 -8.23
N LEU A 121 -11.98 -2.90 -8.69
CA LEU A 121 -11.77 -3.23 -10.11
C LEU A 121 -12.90 -2.71 -10.99
N GLY A 122 -14.15 -2.83 -10.55
CA GLY A 122 -15.31 -2.28 -11.24
C GLY A 122 -15.26 -0.75 -11.37
N ARG A 123 -14.79 -0.05 -10.32
CA ARG A 123 -14.62 1.41 -10.35
C ARG A 123 -13.45 1.84 -11.24
N ILE A 124 -12.34 1.12 -11.25
CA ILE A 124 -11.21 1.34 -12.17
C ILE A 124 -11.67 1.19 -13.61
N HIS A 125 -12.38 0.10 -13.91
CA HIS A 125 -12.90 -0.19 -15.24
C HIS A 125 -13.88 0.89 -15.71
N ALA A 126 -14.86 1.26 -14.87
CA ALA A 126 -15.83 2.30 -15.18
C ALA A 126 -15.20 3.70 -15.39
N ALA A 127 -14.03 3.95 -14.79
CA ALA A 127 -13.27 5.18 -14.98
C ALA A 127 -12.33 5.14 -16.21
N GLU A 128 -12.28 4.01 -16.94
CA GLU A 128 -11.35 3.77 -18.04
C GLU A 128 -9.88 4.06 -17.66
N LEU A 129 -9.53 3.75 -16.41
CA LEU A 129 -8.16 3.89 -15.90
C LEU A 129 -7.38 2.61 -16.18
N PRO A 130 -6.12 2.70 -16.64
CA PRO A 130 -5.19 1.58 -16.58
C PRO A 130 -5.05 1.13 -15.12
N ALA A 131 -5.31 -0.15 -14.86
CA ALA A 131 -5.21 -0.72 -13.51
C ALA A 131 -3.82 -0.54 -12.87
N SER A 132 -2.77 -0.47 -13.70
CA SER A 132 -1.39 -0.22 -13.28
C SER A 132 -1.17 1.15 -12.62
N LEU A 133 -2.15 2.05 -12.67
CA LEU A 133 -2.12 3.32 -11.94
C LEU A 133 -2.69 3.22 -10.52
N VAL A 134 -3.31 2.09 -10.18
CA VAL A 134 -3.78 1.80 -8.82
C VAL A 134 -2.86 0.77 -8.20
N ARG A 135 -2.31 1.12 -7.04
CA ARG A 135 -1.60 0.18 -6.17
C ARG A 135 -2.44 -0.06 -4.93
N VAL A 136 -2.46 -1.29 -4.46
CA VAL A 136 -3.06 -1.65 -3.18
C VAL A 136 -1.92 -1.96 -2.20
N GLU A 137 -1.95 -1.31 -1.07
CA GLU A 137 -0.96 -1.48 -0.01
C GLU A 137 -1.60 -2.26 1.13
N LEU A 138 -1.10 -3.49 1.32
CA LEU A 138 -1.57 -4.37 2.37
C LEU A 138 -1.03 -3.90 3.72
N THR A 139 -1.93 -3.45 4.59
CA THR A 139 -1.61 -3.10 5.98
C THR A 139 -1.84 -4.29 6.91
N GLU A 140 -1.00 -4.43 7.92
CA GLU A 140 -1.03 -5.54 8.87
C GLU A 140 -1.59 -5.17 10.25
N ASP A 141 -2.45 -4.16 10.29
CA ASP A 141 -3.16 -3.74 11.51
C ASP A 141 -4.11 -4.81 12.07
N GLN A 142 -4.37 -5.89 11.30
CA GLN A 142 -5.19 -7.01 11.73
C GLN A 142 -4.56 -8.37 11.38
N PRO A 143 -4.72 -9.40 12.24
CA PRO A 143 -4.23 -10.75 11.95
C PRO A 143 -4.83 -11.34 10.67
N ILE A 144 -3.98 -11.87 9.80
CA ILE A 144 -4.39 -12.59 8.59
C ILE A 144 -4.93 -13.97 8.99
N ARG A 145 -6.25 -14.15 8.90
CA ARG A 145 -6.92 -15.40 9.28
C ARG A 145 -6.96 -16.42 8.14
N GLU A 146 -7.18 -15.96 6.91
CA GLU A 146 -7.41 -16.82 5.73
C GLU A 146 -6.46 -16.43 4.59
N LEU A 147 -5.23 -16.92 4.66
CA LEU A 147 -4.18 -16.57 3.70
C LEU A 147 -4.52 -16.95 2.26
N ASP A 148 -5.19 -18.09 2.05
CA ASP A 148 -5.57 -18.54 0.70
C ASP A 148 -6.64 -17.63 0.07
N VAL A 149 -7.58 -17.12 0.87
CA VAL A 149 -8.60 -16.15 0.43
C VAL A 149 -7.94 -14.83 0.07
N LEU A 150 -7.10 -14.30 0.97
CA LEU A 150 -6.33 -13.09 0.69
C LEU A 150 -5.49 -13.25 -0.59
N ARG A 151 -4.79 -14.38 -0.74
CA ARG A 151 -3.98 -14.67 -1.92
C ARG A 151 -4.81 -14.66 -3.21
N ALA A 152 -5.97 -15.31 -3.22
CA ALA A 152 -6.85 -15.33 -4.38
C ALA A 152 -7.31 -13.91 -4.78
N SER A 153 -7.68 -13.09 -3.80
CA SER A 153 -8.03 -11.69 -4.00
C SER A 153 -6.86 -10.85 -4.55
N LEU A 154 -5.65 -11.03 -4.02
CA LEU A 154 -4.46 -10.31 -4.50
C LEU A 154 -4.06 -10.74 -5.92
N LEU A 155 -4.19 -12.02 -6.26
CA LEU A 155 -4.00 -12.51 -7.64
C LEU A 155 -5.03 -11.90 -8.60
N LYS A 156 -6.27 -11.70 -8.15
CA LYS A 156 -7.32 -11.03 -8.95
C LYS A 156 -6.93 -9.57 -9.26
N LEU A 157 -6.37 -8.85 -8.29
CA LEU A 157 -5.84 -7.50 -8.49
C LEU A 157 -4.66 -7.50 -9.47
N GLU A 158 -3.69 -8.40 -9.27
CA GLU A 158 -2.51 -8.53 -10.13
C GLU A 158 -2.89 -8.86 -11.58
N ASN A 159 -3.79 -9.82 -11.79
CA ASN A 159 -4.29 -10.21 -13.11
C ASN A 159 -5.03 -9.07 -13.84
N ALA A 160 -5.67 -8.17 -13.09
CA ALA A 160 -6.26 -6.96 -13.66
C ALA A 160 -5.21 -5.90 -14.03
N GLY A 161 -3.97 -6.04 -13.55
CA GLY A 161 -2.86 -5.14 -13.76
C GLY A 161 -2.59 -4.17 -12.60
N CYS A 162 -3.27 -4.31 -11.46
CA CYS A 162 -2.97 -3.54 -10.26
C CYS A 162 -1.66 -4.02 -9.62
N GLU A 163 -0.95 -3.11 -8.99
CA GLU A 163 0.23 -3.45 -8.19
C GLU A 163 -0.19 -3.72 -6.73
N VAL A 164 0.48 -4.66 -6.07
CA VAL A 164 0.30 -4.94 -4.64
C VAL A 164 1.59 -4.64 -3.89
N SER A 165 1.51 -3.89 -2.80
CA SER A 165 2.61 -3.57 -1.90
C SER A 165 2.37 -4.18 -0.53
N LEU A 166 3.44 -4.59 0.14
CA LEU A 166 3.43 -4.99 1.55
C LEU A 166 4.04 -3.89 2.40
N ASP A 167 3.31 -3.42 3.41
CA ASP A 167 3.80 -2.39 4.34
C ASP A 167 4.56 -2.98 5.54
N ASP A 168 5.35 -2.15 6.22
CA ASP A 168 6.03 -2.44 7.50
C ASP A 168 6.84 -3.76 7.57
N PHE A 169 7.52 -4.14 6.48
CA PHE A 169 8.31 -5.38 6.48
C PHE A 169 9.48 -5.32 7.47
N GLY A 170 9.52 -6.32 8.38
CA GLY A 170 10.60 -6.52 9.35
C GLY A 170 10.24 -6.29 10.82
N THR A 171 9.04 -5.83 11.15
CA THR A 171 8.60 -5.55 12.54
C THR A 171 7.88 -6.71 13.24
N GLY A 172 7.91 -7.91 12.64
CA GLY A 172 7.40 -9.15 13.24
C GLY A 172 5.96 -9.51 12.89
N HIS A 173 5.16 -8.56 12.40
CA HIS A 173 3.85 -8.83 11.80
C HIS A 173 4.06 -9.34 10.37
N ALA A 174 4.81 -8.56 9.57
CA ALA A 174 5.11 -8.88 8.18
C ALA A 174 6.15 -10.00 8.09
N SER A 175 5.64 -11.21 7.92
CA SER A 175 6.45 -12.42 7.98
C SER A 175 7.01 -12.83 6.61
N LEU A 176 8.15 -13.54 6.63
CA LEU A 176 8.68 -14.24 5.45
C LEU A 176 7.62 -15.12 4.77
N LYS A 177 6.67 -15.66 5.54
CA LYS A 177 5.56 -16.45 5.04
C LYS A 177 4.66 -15.64 4.11
N LEU A 178 4.37 -14.38 4.43
CA LEU A 178 3.58 -13.51 3.54
C LEU A 178 4.36 -13.19 2.28
N LEU A 179 5.62 -12.77 2.45
CA LEU A 179 6.50 -12.48 1.31
C LEU A 179 6.63 -13.67 0.33
N SER A 180 6.54 -14.91 0.82
CA SER A 180 6.60 -16.12 0.00
C SER A 180 5.24 -16.72 -0.39
N ALA A 181 4.11 -16.11 -0.05
CA ALA A 181 2.78 -16.71 -0.30
C ALA A 181 1.86 -15.84 -1.15
N ILE A 182 2.09 -14.52 -1.21
CA ILE A 182 1.21 -13.57 -1.91
C ILE A 182 1.92 -12.85 -3.07
N PRO A 183 1.18 -12.48 -4.14
CA PRO A 183 1.76 -11.83 -5.32
C PRO A 183 2.08 -10.36 -5.02
N LEU A 184 3.29 -10.10 -4.50
CA LEU A 184 3.73 -8.74 -4.18
C LEU A 184 4.54 -8.11 -5.31
N SER A 185 4.24 -6.89 -5.71
CA SER A 185 5.11 -6.12 -6.62
C SER A 185 6.14 -5.28 -5.85
N GLU A 186 5.84 -4.96 -4.60
CA GLU A 186 6.59 -4.01 -3.78
C GLU A 186 6.61 -4.45 -2.31
N VAL A 187 7.71 -4.16 -1.63
CA VAL A 187 7.89 -4.34 -0.19
C VAL A 187 8.43 -3.03 0.38
N LYS A 188 7.77 -2.52 1.42
CA LYS A 188 8.18 -1.34 2.16
C LYS A 188 8.94 -1.77 3.41
N ILE A 189 10.16 -1.28 3.58
CA ILE A 189 10.97 -1.52 4.77
C ILE A 189 10.64 -0.46 5.81
N ASP A 190 10.16 -0.90 6.97
CA ASP A 190 9.67 -0.06 8.05
C ASP A 190 10.68 1.02 8.50
N GLN A 191 10.15 2.20 8.82
CA GLN A 191 10.90 3.36 9.31
C GLN A 191 11.77 3.07 10.55
N TYR A 192 11.41 2.08 11.35
CA TYR A 192 12.16 1.62 12.52
C TYR A 192 13.60 1.27 12.14
N PHE A 193 13.81 0.56 11.03
CA PHE A 193 15.16 0.19 10.59
C PHE A 193 15.86 1.37 9.92
N VAL A 194 15.14 2.12 9.08
CA VAL A 194 15.67 3.27 8.35
C VAL A 194 16.19 4.35 9.29
N THR A 195 15.44 4.69 10.34
CA THR A 195 15.84 5.70 11.34
C THR A 195 17.01 5.24 12.22
N ARG A 196 17.16 3.93 12.44
CA ARG A 196 18.18 3.37 13.35
C ARG A 196 19.49 2.97 12.66
N MET A 197 19.50 2.78 11.34
CA MET A 197 20.66 2.21 10.64
C MET A 197 21.96 3.02 10.81
N ARG A 198 21.87 4.34 11.07
CA ARG A 198 23.05 5.19 11.36
C ARG A 198 23.74 4.85 12.69
N ARG A 199 23.00 4.34 13.66
CA ARG A 199 23.44 4.16 15.06
C ARG A 199 23.48 2.69 15.48
N SER A 200 23.02 1.79 14.62
CA SER A 200 22.96 0.35 14.89
C SER A 200 23.33 -0.44 13.65
N ALA A 201 24.50 -1.08 13.70
CA ALA A 201 24.93 -2.01 12.65
C ALA A 201 23.94 -3.17 12.50
N VAL A 202 23.31 -3.62 13.60
CA VAL A 202 22.26 -4.65 13.56
C VAL A 202 21.05 -4.17 12.77
N ALA A 203 20.58 -2.93 13.00
CA ALA A 203 19.45 -2.40 12.25
C ALA A 203 19.77 -2.26 10.75
N PHE A 204 20.99 -1.83 10.41
CA PHE A 204 21.45 -1.77 9.02
C PHE A 204 21.50 -3.15 8.37
N GLU A 205 22.05 -4.17 9.04
CA GLU A 205 22.12 -5.53 8.49
C GLU A 205 20.74 -6.17 8.32
N VAL A 206 19.79 -5.92 9.23
CA VAL A 206 18.40 -6.37 9.07
C VAL A 206 17.74 -5.71 7.87
N LEU A 207 17.87 -4.39 7.73
CA LEU A 207 17.37 -3.64 6.56
C LEU A 207 17.96 -4.18 5.26
N ARG A 208 19.29 -4.34 5.20
CA ARG A 208 20.00 -4.86 4.03
C ARG A 208 19.54 -6.27 3.68
N THR A 209 19.42 -7.15 4.66
CA THR A 209 18.99 -8.54 4.44
C THR A 209 17.54 -8.60 3.94
N ALA A 210 16.65 -7.79 4.52
CA ALA A 210 15.27 -7.67 4.10
C ALA A 210 15.14 -7.17 2.66
N ALA A 211 15.86 -6.09 2.33
CA ALA A 211 15.91 -5.53 0.99
C ALA A 211 16.51 -6.52 -0.03
N GLU A 212 17.59 -7.22 0.32
CA GLU A 212 18.22 -8.21 -0.55
C GLU A 212 17.27 -9.37 -0.86
N LEU A 213 16.56 -9.89 0.15
CA LEU A 213 15.58 -10.95 -0.06
C LEU A 213 14.44 -10.50 -1.00
N ALA A 214 13.84 -9.33 -0.73
CA ALA A 214 12.78 -8.79 -1.57
C ALA A 214 13.25 -8.61 -3.03
N ASN A 215 14.43 -8.03 -3.24
CA ASN A 215 15.02 -7.89 -4.57
C ASN A 215 15.26 -9.24 -5.26
N ARG A 216 15.77 -10.26 -4.55
CA ARG A 216 15.97 -11.61 -5.10
C ARG A 216 14.67 -12.30 -5.50
N LEU A 217 13.58 -11.96 -4.82
CA LEU A 217 12.24 -12.39 -5.20
C LEU A 217 11.65 -11.52 -6.33
N GLY A 218 12.39 -10.56 -6.89
CA GLY A 218 11.94 -9.68 -7.96
C GLY A 218 11.02 -8.55 -7.50
N ARG A 219 10.98 -8.22 -6.20
CA ARG A 219 10.11 -7.17 -5.63
C ARG A 219 10.83 -5.83 -5.65
N ARG A 220 10.09 -4.75 -5.89
CA ARG A 220 10.58 -3.39 -5.61
C ARG A 220 10.74 -3.21 -4.10
N VAL A 221 11.77 -2.48 -3.71
CA VAL A 221 12.03 -2.17 -2.29
C VAL A 221 11.95 -0.66 -2.07
N VAL A 222 11.05 -0.26 -1.19
CA VAL A 222 10.85 1.13 -0.73
C VAL A 222 11.34 1.25 0.71
N ALA A 223 12.22 2.20 1.01
CA ALA A 223 12.57 2.54 2.38
C ALA A 223 11.59 3.58 2.95
N GLU A 224 10.92 3.28 4.06
CA GLU A 224 9.99 4.17 4.76
C GLU A 224 10.72 5.14 5.70
N GLY A 225 10.13 6.29 6.00
CA GLY A 225 10.67 7.20 7.02
C GLY A 225 12.04 7.82 6.69
N VAL A 226 12.32 8.09 5.41
CA VAL A 226 13.54 8.80 5.01
C VAL A 226 13.46 10.28 5.42
N GLU A 227 14.05 10.60 6.57
CA GLU A 227 14.04 11.95 7.16
C GLU A 227 15.29 12.78 6.84
N ASN A 228 16.36 12.17 6.32
CA ASN A 228 17.60 12.87 6.01
C ASN A 228 18.21 12.41 4.68
N MET A 229 18.50 13.37 3.79
CA MET A 229 19.12 13.09 2.49
C MET A 229 20.46 12.36 2.59
N ALA A 230 21.19 12.52 3.70
CA ALA A 230 22.45 11.83 3.94
C ALA A 230 22.28 10.30 4.17
N ASP A 231 21.06 9.80 4.33
CA ASP A 231 20.77 8.35 4.43
C ASP A 231 20.73 7.64 3.08
N ILE A 232 20.50 8.39 2.00
CA ILE A 232 20.29 7.84 0.65
C ILE A 232 21.43 6.91 0.20
N PRO A 233 22.73 7.25 0.37
CA PRO A 233 23.81 6.35 -0.03
C PRO A 233 23.76 5.00 0.72
N ALA A 234 23.45 5.01 2.01
CA ALA A 234 23.35 3.80 2.83
C ALA A 234 22.15 2.94 2.42
N LEU A 235 20.98 3.56 2.20
CA LEU A 235 19.78 2.87 1.72
C LEU A 235 20.01 2.22 0.35
N ARG A 236 20.66 2.93 -0.57
CA ARG A 236 21.02 2.38 -1.88
C ARG A 236 22.00 1.22 -1.77
N ALA A 237 23.02 1.36 -0.93
CA ALA A 237 23.98 0.28 -0.67
C ALA A 237 23.30 -0.96 -0.04
N ALA A 238 22.22 -0.74 0.71
CA ALA A 238 21.42 -1.82 1.29
C ALA A 238 20.45 -2.48 0.29
N GLY A 239 20.29 -1.94 -0.92
CA GLY A 239 19.41 -2.49 -1.96
C GLY A 239 18.06 -1.79 -2.08
N CYS A 240 17.82 -0.69 -1.36
CA CYS A 240 16.61 0.12 -1.54
C CYS A 240 16.76 1.01 -2.79
N ARG A 241 15.97 0.71 -3.84
CA ARG A 241 15.92 1.54 -5.05
C ARG A 241 15.03 2.77 -4.87
N TYR A 242 14.00 2.63 -4.04
CA TYR A 242 13.00 3.67 -3.81
C TYR A 242 12.96 4.06 -2.32
N GLY A 243 12.42 5.24 -2.04
CA GLY A 243 12.20 5.69 -0.67
C GLY A 243 11.01 6.62 -0.54
N GLN A 244 10.49 6.68 0.67
CA GLN A 244 9.39 7.54 1.09
C GLN A 244 9.76 8.18 2.43
N GLY A 245 9.52 9.48 2.58
CA GLY A 245 9.81 10.17 3.84
C GLY A 245 9.87 11.68 3.68
N PHE A 246 9.94 12.40 4.80
CA PHE A 246 9.82 13.86 4.80
C PHE A 246 10.97 14.58 4.09
N ALA A 247 12.17 13.98 4.00
CA ALA A 247 13.25 14.56 3.21
C ALA A 247 13.00 14.48 1.70
N LEU A 248 12.20 13.50 1.26
CA LEU A 248 11.88 13.26 -0.16
C LEU A 248 10.57 13.99 -0.56
N GLY A 249 9.63 14.06 0.37
CA GLY A 249 8.40 14.82 0.27
C GLY A 249 7.44 14.48 1.41
N ARG A 250 6.91 15.53 2.05
CA ARG A 250 5.81 15.38 3.01
C ARG A 250 4.50 15.02 2.29
N PRO A 251 3.52 14.41 2.97
CA PRO A 251 2.17 14.27 2.43
C PRO A 251 1.62 15.64 1.99
N MET A 252 1.15 15.74 0.75
CA MET A 252 0.74 17.01 0.13
C MET A 252 -0.59 16.90 -0.61
N PRO A 253 -1.31 18.01 -0.87
CA PRO A 253 -2.48 18.01 -1.72
C PRO A 253 -2.15 17.62 -3.17
N LEU A 254 -3.16 17.18 -3.92
CA LEU A 254 -3.01 16.78 -5.32
C LEU A 254 -2.34 17.85 -6.19
N ASP A 255 -2.76 19.11 -6.07
CA ASP A 255 -2.25 20.21 -6.89
C ASP A 255 -0.74 20.43 -6.69
N GLU A 256 -0.25 20.25 -5.46
CA GLU A 256 1.17 20.36 -5.14
C GLU A 256 1.97 19.19 -5.74
N LEU A 257 1.45 17.96 -5.65
CA LEU A 257 2.08 16.81 -6.30
C LEU A 257 2.13 17.01 -7.82
N MET A 258 1.06 17.50 -8.43
CA MET A 258 1.00 17.80 -9.87
C MET A 258 2.05 18.83 -10.28
N MET A 259 2.26 19.87 -9.48
CA MET A 259 3.30 20.87 -9.74
C MET A 259 4.70 20.25 -9.71
N ARG A 260 4.98 19.38 -8.73
CA ARG A 260 6.27 18.66 -8.65
C ARG A 260 6.47 17.73 -9.85
N LEU A 261 5.44 17.00 -10.26
CA LEU A 261 5.49 16.09 -11.41
C LEU A 261 5.69 16.82 -12.74
N ARG A 262 5.06 17.99 -12.92
CA ARG A 262 5.30 18.85 -14.10
C ARG A 262 6.73 19.36 -14.14
N THR A 263 7.24 19.86 -13.01
CA THR A 263 8.63 20.31 -12.90
C THR A 263 9.63 19.20 -13.25
N GLN A 264 9.33 17.95 -12.87
CA GLN A 264 10.13 16.79 -13.24
C GLN A 264 10.10 16.54 -14.76
N ARG A 265 8.94 16.63 -15.40
CA ARG A 265 8.79 16.46 -16.86
C ARG A 265 9.56 17.51 -17.66
N ASP A 266 9.45 18.77 -17.24
CA ASP A 266 10.04 19.92 -17.94
C ASP A 266 11.58 19.89 -17.92
N ARG A 267 12.18 19.10 -17.02
CA ARG A 267 13.62 18.82 -16.98
C ARG A 267 14.08 17.77 -18.01
N GLY A 268 13.21 17.33 -18.92
CA GLY A 268 13.55 16.47 -20.07
C GLY A 268 13.31 14.96 -19.85
N ASP A 269 12.49 14.64 -18.85
CA ASP A 269 12.47 13.31 -18.24
C ASP A 269 11.07 12.67 -18.38
N ALA A 270 10.95 11.61 -19.20
CA ALA A 270 9.66 11.00 -19.54
C ALA A 270 8.85 10.59 -18.28
N LEU A 271 7.66 11.15 -18.08
CA LEU A 271 6.72 10.72 -17.03
C LEU A 271 6.04 9.41 -17.45
N ALA A 272 6.73 8.29 -17.31
CA ALA A 272 6.14 6.98 -17.54
C ALA A 272 5.79 6.33 -16.19
N ALA A 273 4.70 5.56 -16.18
CA ALA A 273 4.52 4.54 -15.15
C ALA A 273 5.77 3.63 -15.15
N PRO A 274 6.20 3.11 -13.99
CA PRO A 274 7.26 2.11 -13.96
C PRO A 274 6.94 0.99 -14.97
N ALA A 275 7.98 0.41 -15.58
CA ALA A 275 7.83 -0.70 -16.52
C ALA A 275 6.92 -1.78 -15.90
N PRO A 276 6.02 -2.40 -16.69
CA PRO A 276 5.11 -3.41 -16.17
C PRO A 276 5.92 -4.44 -15.38
N TYR A 277 5.55 -4.60 -14.12
CA TYR A 277 6.08 -5.67 -13.29
C TYR A 277 5.67 -6.99 -13.95
N ALA A 278 6.63 -7.67 -14.58
CA ALA A 278 6.44 -9.03 -15.05
C ALA A 278 6.46 -9.92 -13.81
N SER A 279 5.31 -10.41 -13.39
CA SER A 279 5.22 -11.24 -12.18
C SER A 279 5.77 -12.63 -12.46
N PRO A 280 6.92 -13.03 -11.89
CA PRO A 280 7.41 -14.40 -12.03
C PRO A 280 6.51 -15.41 -11.29
N TRP A 281 5.56 -14.93 -10.49
CA TRP A 281 4.65 -15.78 -9.72
C TRP A 281 3.58 -16.45 -10.56
N LEU A 282 3.15 -15.82 -11.65
CA LEU A 282 2.21 -16.42 -12.58
C LEU A 282 2.79 -17.69 -13.19
N ASP A 283 4.04 -17.62 -13.66
CA ASP A 283 4.77 -18.76 -14.24
C ASP A 283 4.95 -19.90 -13.21
N VAL A 284 5.37 -19.56 -11.98
CA VAL A 284 5.59 -20.55 -10.91
C VAL A 284 4.28 -21.21 -10.45
N TYR A 285 3.16 -20.48 -10.43
CA TYR A 285 1.87 -21.03 -10.00
C TYR A 285 1.23 -21.94 -11.07
N GLU A 286 1.37 -21.59 -12.35
CA GLU A 286 0.91 -22.45 -13.45
C GLU A 286 1.65 -23.77 -13.48
N ASP A 287 2.98 -23.77 -13.26
CA ASP A 287 3.78 -24.99 -13.16
C ASP A 287 3.35 -25.88 -11.97
N VAL A 288 3.11 -25.30 -10.79
CA VAL A 288 2.67 -26.06 -9.60
C VAL A 288 1.27 -26.68 -9.80
N LYS A 289 0.38 -26.03 -10.57
CA LYS A 289 -0.93 -26.61 -10.93
C LYS A 289 -0.82 -27.75 -11.94
N GLN A 290 0.14 -27.71 -12.86
CA GLN A 290 0.38 -28.79 -13.81
C GLN A 290 0.95 -30.03 -13.11
N ASP A 291 1.79 -29.87 -12.08
CA ASP A 291 2.35 -30.97 -11.29
C ASP A 291 1.34 -31.59 -10.29
N ALA A 292 0.27 -30.86 -9.93
CA ALA A 292 -0.81 -31.38 -9.08
C ALA A 292 -1.86 -32.23 -9.83
N GLY A 293 -1.64 -32.54 -11.12
CA GLY A 293 -2.54 -33.34 -11.95
C GLY A 293 -2.43 -34.85 -11.75
N LEU A 294 -3.34 -35.42 -10.94
CA LEU A 294 -3.86 -36.81 -10.89
C LEU A 294 -2.85 -37.99 -11.00
N PRO A 295 -2.81 -38.94 -10.03
CA PRO A 295 -2.00 -40.14 -10.16
C PRO A 295 -2.49 -40.99 -11.34
N ARG A 296 -1.59 -41.27 -12.29
CA ARG A 296 -1.80 -42.25 -13.36
C ARG A 296 -2.23 -43.58 -12.74
N ARG A 297 -3.49 -43.98 -12.99
CA ARG A 297 -4.02 -45.31 -12.63
C ARG A 297 -3.07 -46.38 -13.15
N ALA A 298 -2.41 -47.09 -12.23
CA ALA A 298 -1.66 -48.30 -12.56
C ALA A 298 -2.63 -49.32 -13.17
N ARG A 299 -2.35 -49.73 -14.41
CA ARG A 299 -3.03 -50.86 -15.04
C ARG A 299 -2.55 -52.12 -14.34
N HIS A 300 -3.46 -52.79 -13.64
CA HIS A 300 -3.27 -54.19 -13.25
C HIS A 300 -3.11 -55.03 -14.53
N VAL A 301 -1.93 -55.60 -14.70
CA VAL A 301 -1.69 -56.69 -15.65
C VAL A 301 -1.96 -57.98 -14.89
N THR A 302 -3.07 -58.63 -15.25
CA THR A 302 -3.35 -60.01 -14.86
C THR A 302 -2.71 -60.92 -15.90
N THR A 303 -1.79 -61.79 -15.50
CA THR A 303 -1.46 -62.99 -16.26
C THR A 303 -1.08 -64.11 -15.30
N GLN A 304 -1.43 -65.32 -15.72
CA GLN A 304 -1.60 -66.60 -15.03
C GLN A 304 -0.47 -67.06 -14.12
#